data_AF-A0A916HNH3-F1
#
_entry.id   AF-A0A916HNH3-F1
#
_cell.length_a   1.000
_cell.length_b   1.000
_cell.length_c   1.000
_cell.angle_alpha   90.00
_cell.angle_beta   90.00
_cell.angle_gamma   90.00
#
_symmetry.space_group_name_H-M   'P 1'
#
loop_
_entity.id
_entity.type
_entity.pdbx_description
1 polymer ?
#
loop_
_entity_poly.entity_id
_entity_poly.type
_entity_poly.pdbx_seq_one_letter_code
_entity_poly.pdbx_strand_id
1 'polypeptide(L)'
;MIYCPEMGGKPEPRLFATRHNFRDSYSVTWPKSKDAEARAKFKELNIRALKCSPIRAETLGQWSPLRLFNEDGFSCLISGHAHDKIFAADLCAHEMLLD
;
A
#
# COMPACT_ATOMS: atom_id res chain seq x y z
N MET A 1 0.29 -10.98 1.59
CA MET A 1 -0.62 -11.36 2.71
C MET A 1 -1.92 -10.55 2.64
N ILE A 2 -3.11 -11.15 2.83
CA ILE A 2 -4.39 -10.43 2.93
C ILE A 2 -4.78 -10.28 4.41
N TYR A 3 -5.24 -9.10 4.84
CA TYR A 3 -5.73 -8.87 6.20
C TYR A 3 -7.01 -8.04 6.21
N CYS A 4 -7.89 -8.33 7.18
CA CYS A 4 -9.11 -7.56 7.44
C CYS A 4 -8.95 -6.79 8.75
N PRO A 5 -8.77 -5.46 8.72
CA PRO A 5 -8.55 -4.69 9.94
C PRO A 5 -9.78 -4.69 10.85
N GLU A 6 -10.99 -4.85 10.31
CA GLU A 6 -12.25 -4.94 11.08
C GLU A 6 -12.35 -6.18 11.96
N MET A 7 -11.63 -7.24 11.59
CA MET A 7 -11.56 -8.49 12.36
C MET A 7 -10.39 -8.50 13.36
N GLY A 8 -9.74 -7.35 13.57
CA GLY A 8 -8.55 -7.25 14.44
C GLY A 8 -7.28 -7.84 13.82
N GLY A 9 -7.29 -8.09 12.51
CA GLY A 9 -6.12 -8.59 11.78
C GLY A 9 -4.96 -7.60 11.84
N LYS A 10 -3.82 -8.05 12.37
CA LYS A 10 -2.55 -7.31 12.30
C LYS A 10 -1.75 -7.87 11.12
N PRO A 11 -1.52 -7.09 10.05
CA PRO A 11 -0.68 -7.57 8.97
C PRO A 11 0.77 -7.61 9.39
N GLU A 12 1.52 -8.53 8.78
CA GLU A 12 2.97 -8.48 8.85
C GLU A 12 3.50 -7.19 8.22
N PRO A 13 4.57 -6.60 8.78
CA PRO A 13 5.17 -5.39 8.22
C PRO A 13 5.79 -5.70 6.85
N ARG A 14 5.13 -5.24 5.78
CA ARG A 14 5.60 -5.34 4.40
C ARG A 14 6.10 -3.98 3.89
N LEU A 15 6.79 -3.97 2.74
CA LEU A 15 7.28 -2.72 2.13
C LEU A 15 6.11 -1.83 1.69
N PHE A 16 5.08 -2.45 1.14
CA PHE A 16 3.86 -1.79 0.68
C PHE A 16 2.66 -2.24 1.50
N ALA A 17 1.69 -1.35 1.61
CA ALA A 17 0.33 -1.68 1.99
C ALA A 17 -0.61 -1.27 0.85
N THR A 18 -1.53 -2.14 0.48
CA THR A 18 -2.40 -1.95 -0.69
C THR A 18 -3.86 -2.10 -0.32
N ARG A 19 -4.73 -1.26 -0.89
CA ARG A 19 -6.19 -1.33 -0.73
C ARG A 19 -6.85 -1.27 -2.10
N HIS A 20 -7.85 -2.10 -2.34
CA HIS A 20 -8.71 -1.96 -3.52
C HIS A 20 -9.60 -0.72 -3.39
N ASN A 21 -9.66 0.12 -4.44
CA ASN A 21 -10.59 1.24 -4.50
C ASN A 21 -11.80 0.87 -5.38
N PHE A 22 -11.76 1.20 -6.67
CA PHE A 22 -12.82 0.99 -7.64
C PHE A 22 -12.22 0.73 -9.02
N ARG A 23 -12.97 0.05 -9.92
CA ARG A 23 -12.58 -0.20 -11.32
C ARG A 23 -11.14 -0.72 -11.46
N ASP A 24 -10.79 -1.76 -10.70
CA ASP A 24 -9.48 -2.41 -10.74
C ASP A 24 -8.30 -1.45 -10.46
N SER A 25 -8.54 -0.44 -9.61
CA SER A 25 -7.53 0.51 -9.16
C SER A 25 -7.24 0.31 -7.68
N TYR A 26 -5.97 0.27 -7.33
CA TYR A 26 -5.51 0.02 -5.96
C TYR A 26 -4.73 1.23 -5.45
N SER A 27 -4.95 1.58 -4.19
CA SER A 27 -4.13 2.53 -3.46
C SER A 27 -2.96 1.74 -2.90
N VAL A 28 -1.74 2.17 -3.22
CA VAL A 28 -0.51 1.61 -2.65
C VAL A 28 0.17 2.66 -1.80
N THR A 29 0.60 2.27 -0.61
CA THR A 29 1.19 3.16 0.37
C THR A 29 2.43 2.57 1.01
N TRP A 30 3.42 3.40 1.33
CA TRP A 30 4.66 2.99 1.99
C TRP A 30 5.22 4.12 2.87
N PRO A 31 6.04 3.79 3.90
CA PRO A 31 6.64 4.78 4.78
C PRO A 31 7.73 5.60 4.11
N LYS A 32 7.93 6.84 4.55
CA LYS A 32 8.98 7.72 4.06
C LYS A 32 10.37 7.15 4.31
N SER A 33 10.58 6.46 5.42
CA SER A 33 11.83 5.75 5.74
C SER A 33 12.26 4.74 4.67
N LYS A 34 11.32 4.18 3.90
CA LYS A 34 11.58 3.18 2.85
C LYS A 34 11.33 3.70 1.42
N ASP A 35 11.24 5.02 1.22
CA ASP A 35 10.90 5.58 -0.11
C ASP A 35 11.87 5.17 -1.22
N ALA A 36 13.18 5.19 -0.94
CA ALA A 36 14.19 4.79 -1.91
C ALA A 36 14.02 3.32 -2.34
N GLU A 37 13.76 2.43 -1.37
CA GLU A 37 13.53 1.00 -1.59
C GLU A 37 12.22 0.77 -2.39
N ALA A 38 11.14 1.45 -1.99
CA ALA A 38 9.84 1.40 -2.64
C ALA A 38 9.94 1.82 -4.12
N ARG A 39 10.61 2.93 -4.40
CA ARG A 39 10.83 3.42 -5.78
C ARG A 39 11.70 2.49 -6.60
N ALA A 40 12.74 1.90 -5.99
CA ALA A 40 13.57 0.90 -6.65
C ALA A 40 12.74 -0.33 -7.05
N LYS A 41 11.86 -0.82 -6.16
CA LYS A 41 10.94 -1.93 -6.46
C LYS A 41 9.91 -1.60 -7.54
N PHE A 42 9.36 -0.38 -7.57
CA PHE A 42 8.52 0.04 -8.69
C PHE A 42 9.25 0.02 -10.02
N LYS A 43 10.52 0.45 -10.05
CA LYS A 43 11.32 0.40 -11.26
C LYS A 43 11.64 -1.05 -11.67
N GLU A 44 12.04 -1.89 -10.73
CA GLU A 44 12.35 -3.32 -10.93
C GLU A 44 11.14 -4.08 -11.52
N LEU A 45 9.96 -3.85 -10.96
CA LEU A 45 8.71 -4.50 -11.39
C LEU A 45 8.06 -3.84 -12.62
N ASN A 46 8.68 -2.77 -13.15
CA ASN A 46 8.13 -1.95 -14.23
C ASN A 46 6.69 -1.51 -13.94
N ILE A 47 6.50 -0.90 -12.76
CA ILE A 47 5.23 -0.39 -12.26
C ILE A 47 5.19 1.12 -12.49
N ARG A 48 4.11 1.58 -13.13
CA ARG A 48 3.81 3.00 -13.27
C ARG A 48 2.79 3.42 -12.22
N ALA A 49 3.26 4.10 -11.19
CA ALA A 49 2.38 4.71 -10.20
C ALA A 49 1.75 6.00 -10.77
N LEU A 50 0.43 6.10 -10.67
CA LEU A 50 -0.33 7.30 -10.99
C LEU A 50 -0.29 8.22 -9.78
N LYS A 51 0.20 9.46 -10.01
CA LYS A 51 0.26 10.59 -9.07
C LYS A 51 0.49 10.20 -7.61
N CYS A 52 1.74 10.17 -7.19
CA CYS A 52 2.12 9.97 -5.80
C CYS A 52 1.92 11.24 -4.98
N SER A 53 1.18 11.13 -3.89
CA SER A 53 0.93 12.21 -2.93
C SER A 53 1.58 11.87 -1.59
N PRO A 54 2.23 12.83 -0.92
CA PRO A 54 2.65 12.64 0.46
C PRO A 54 1.41 12.53 1.36
N ILE A 55 1.50 11.65 2.36
CA ILE A 55 0.48 11.49 3.40
C ILE A 55 1.16 11.69 4.75
N ARG A 56 0.48 12.41 5.64
CA ARG A 56 0.95 12.59 7.02
C ARG A 56 0.33 11.54 7.92
N ALA A 57 1.07 11.08 8.92
CA ALA A 57 0.56 10.10 9.89
C ALA A 57 -0.72 10.60 10.61
N GLU A 58 -0.80 11.91 10.86
CA GLU A 58 -1.93 12.58 11.53
C GLU A 58 -3.24 12.57 10.72
N THR A 59 -3.16 12.48 9.38
CA THR A 59 -4.33 12.50 8.50
C THR A 59 -4.81 11.10 8.12
N LEU A 60 -4.19 10.06 8.69
CA LEU A 60 -4.56 8.68 8.43
C LEU A 60 -5.90 8.36 9.09
N GLY A 61 -6.90 8.11 8.24
CA GLY A 61 -8.18 7.57 8.68
C GLY A 61 -8.01 6.31 9.52
N GLN A 62 -9.01 5.99 10.34
CA GLN A 62 -8.98 4.88 11.31
C GLN A 62 -8.53 3.54 10.70
N TRP A 63 -8.84 3.36 9.42
CA TRP A 63 -8.57 2.15 8.65
C TRP A 63 -7.41 2.31 7.68
N SER A 64 -6.60 3.37 7.73
CA SER A 64 -5.57 3.55 6.70
C SER A 64 -4.49 2.45 6.78
N PRO A 65 -4.11 1.83 5.65
CA PRO A 65 -3.03 0.85 5.61
C PRO A 65 -1.67 1.41 6.08
N LEU A 66 -1.51 2.75 6.08
CA LEU A 66 -0.31 3.42 6.57
C LEU A 66 -0.18 3.42 8.10
N ARG A 67 -1.25 3.10 8.85
CA ARG A 67 -1.17 2.98 10.31
C ARG A 67 -0.18 1.91 10.77
N LEU A 68 0.14 0.95 9.89
CA LEU A 68 1.19 -0.05 10.13
C LEU A 68 2.56 0.57 10.36
N PHE A 69 2.82 1.71 9.74
CA PHE A 69 4.13 2.35 9.76
C PHE A 69 4.22 3.46 10.81
N ASN A 70 3.09 4.04 11.24
CA ASN A 70 3.01 5.12 12.21
C ASN A 70 4.00 6.28 11.93
N GLU A 71 4.23 6.57 10.65
CA GLU A 71 5.08 7.66 10.16
C GLU A 71 4.47 8.28 8.89
N ASP A 72 4.99 9.44 8.50
CA ASP A 72 4.67 10.03 7.21
C ASP A 72 5.05 9.09 6.07
N GLY A 73 4.29 9.13 4.99
CA GLY A 73 4.48 8.21 3.88
C GLY A 73 4.06 8.79 2.55
N PHE A 74 3.95 7.89 1.59
CA PHE A 74 3.46 8.20 0.26
C PHE A 74 2.27 7.31 -0.05
N SER A 75 1.36 7.84 -0.87
CA SER A 75 0.27 7.09 -1.46
C SER A 75 0.19 7.38 -2.94
N CYS A 76 0.00 6.33 -3.72
CA CYS A 76 -0.22 6.44 -5.16
C CYS A 76 -1.32 5.49 -5.59
N LEU A 77 -1.90 5.76 -6.75
CA LEU A 77 -2.80 4.83 -7.41
C LEU A 77 -2.00 3.95 -8.36
N ILE A 78 -2.32 2.66 -8.37
CA ILE A 78 -1.79 1.68 -9.31
C ILE A 78 -2.95 0.90 -9.94
N SER A 79 -2.75 0.36 -11.13
CA SER A 79 -3.70 -0.56 -11.75
C SER A 79 -3.67 -1.94 -11.07
N GLY A 80 -4.70 -2.76 -11.30
CA GLY A 80 -4.73 -4.15 -10.83
C GLY A 80 -3.54 -4.96 -11.32
N HIS A 81 -3.16 -4.80 -12.60
CA HIS A 81 -1.96 -5.46 -13.12
C HIS A 81 -0.67 -5.09 -12.35
N ALA A 82 -0.54 -3.84 -11.90
CA ALA A 82 0.58 -3.44 -11.07
C ALA A 82 0.48 -4.00 -9.65
N HIS A 83 -0.73 -4.05 -9.08
CA HIS A 83 -0.99 -4.69 -7.79
C HIS A 83 -0.60 -6.18 -7.81
N ASP A 84 -0.98 -6.91 -8.86
CA ASP A 84 -0.67 -8.34 -9.01
C ASP A 84 0.83 -8.61 -8.99
N LYS A 85 1.63 -7.73 -9.61
CA LYS A 85 3.10 -7.83 -9.56
C LYS A 85 3.66 -7.66 -8.15
N ILE A 86 3.14 -6.69 -7.40
CA ILE A 86 3.57 -6.44 -6.01
C ILE A 86 3.15 -7.60 -5.11
N PHE A 87 1.93 -8.12 -5.33
CA PHE A 87 1.39 -9.24 -4.58
C PHE A 87 2.15 -10.54 -4.86
N ALA A 88 2.45 -10.84 -6.13
CA ALA A 88 3.25 -11.99 -6.53
C ALA A 88 4.69 -11.94 -6.00
N ALA A 89 5.24 -10.74 -5.77
CA ALA A 89 6.55 -10.54 -5.17
C ALA A 89 6.52 -10.57 -3.62
N ASP A 90 5.36 -10.80 -3.00
CA ASP A 90 5.13 -10.80 -1.54
C ASP A 90 5.60 -9.50 -0.85
N LEU A 91 5.51 -8.38 -1.58
CA LEU A 91 5.96 -7.07 -1.12
C LEU A 91 4.84 -6.27 -0.44
N CYS A 92 3.59 -6.71 -0.52
CA CYS A 92 2.45 -6.00 0.06
C CYS A 92 1.65 -6.76 1.12
N ALA A 93 1.16 -5.99 2.08
CA ALA A 93 -0.02 -6.32 2.88
C ALA A 93 -1.26 -5.78 2.18
N HIS A 94 -2.11 -6.67 1.69
CA HIS A 94 -3.36 -6.33 1.01
C HIS A 94 -4.49 -6.22 2.04
N GLU A 95 -5.07 -5.03 2.15
CA GLU A 95 -6.19 -4.76 3.03
C GLU A 95 -7.51 -5.05 2.32
N MET A 96 -8.33 -5.88 2.96
CA MET A 96 -9.69 -6.17 2.54
C MET A 96 -10.65 -5.61 3.59
N LEU A 97 -11.54 -4.72 3.16
CA LEU A 97 -12.65 -4.24 4.00
C LEU A 97 -13.83 -5.21 3.80
N LEU A 98 -14.53 -5.53 4.89
CA LEU A 98 -15.82 -6.21 4.84
C LEU A 98 -16.84 -5.13 4.46
N ASP A 99 -17.39 -5.24 3.25
CA ASP A 99 -18.46 -4.36 2.78
C ASP A 99 -19.74 -4.55 3.63
#